data_AF-A0A2S9SJP3-F1
#
_entry.id   AF-A0A2S9SJP3-F1
#
_cell.length_a   1.000
_cell.length_b   1.000
_cell.length_c   1.000
_cell.angle_alpha   90.00
_cell.angle_beta   90.00
_cell.angle_gamma   90.00
#
_symmetry.space_group_name_H-M   'P 1'
#
loop_
_entity.id
_entity.type
_entity.pdbx_description
1 polymer ?
#
loop_
_entity_poly.entity_id
_entity_poly.type
_entity_poly.pdbx_seq_one_letter_code
_entity_poly.pdbx_strand_id
1 'polypeptide(L)'
;ILTEGRTVIRSDTQRELEETIRPYNMGITLLDVNFQAARPPEEVKAAFDDAIAARENEQQYIREAEAYTNEVQPRANGQAQRILEEARAYKTQTILEAQGEVARFAKILPEYKAAPEITRERLYIETMEKVLSHTRKVLVNDNKGG
;
A
#
# COMPACT_ATOMS: atom_id res chain seq x y z
N ILE A 1 3.55 32.20 -20.48
CA ILE A 1 4.35 33.33 -21.02
C ILE A 1 4.69 34.40 -19.95
N LEU A 2 4.19 34.28 -18.70
CA LEU A 2 4.33 35.34 -17.69
C LEU A 2 5.62 35.29 -16.82
N THR A 3 6.46 34.25 -16.94
CA THR A 3 7.64 34.04 -16.08
C THR A 3 8.95 34.03 -16.84
N GLU A 4 9.09 33.25 -17.93
CA GLU A 4 10.35 33.16 -18.68
C GLU A 4 10.63 34.37 -19.59
N GLY A 5 9.59 34.97 -20.17
CA GLY A 5 9.74 36.08 -21.14
C GLY A 5 10.07 37.44 -20.51
N ARG A 6 9.85 37.64 -19.20
CA ARG A 6 10.05 38.95 -18.54
C ARG A 6 11.51 39.36 -18.47
N THR A 7 12.43 38.41 -18.30
CA THR A 7 13.86 38.68 -18.21
C THR A 7 14.43 39.13 -19.55
N VAL A 8 14.01 38.49 -20.63
CA VAL A 8 14.44 38.82 -22.00
C VAL A 8 13.93 40.20 -22.40
N ILE A 9 12.64 40.47 -22.21
CA ILE A 9 12.03 41.75 -22.54
C ILE A 9 12.65 42.90 -21.71
N ARG A 10 12.97 42.67 -20.43
CA ARG A 10 13.68 43.64 -19.59
C ARG A 10 15.05 44.02 -20.16
N SER A 11 15.83 43.02 -20.57
CA SER A 11 17.16 43.24 -21.15
C SER A 11 17.08 44.02 -22.47
N ASP A 12 16.07 43.71 -23.30
CA ASP A 12 15.89 44.38 -24.59
C ASP A 12 15.47 45.84 -24.42
N THR A 13 14.51 46.12 -23.54
CA THR A 13 14.06 47.50 -23.28
C THR A 13 15.14 48.35 -22.62
N GLN A 14 15.96 47.77 -21.73
CA GLN A 14 17.10 48.48 -21.14
C GLN A 14 18.12 48.89 -22.22
N ARG A 15 18.45 47.97 -23.13
CA ARG A 15 19.39 48.25 -24.23
C ARG A 15 18.88 49.33 -25.18
N GLU A 16 17.60 49.28 -25.56
CA GLU A 16 16.98 50.26 -26.45
C GLU A 16 16.92 51.67 -25.81
N LEU A 17 16.65 51.75 -24.51
CA LEU A 17 16.73 53.00 -23.75
C LEU A 17 18.16 53.55 -23.65
N GLU A 18 19.14 52.69 -23.39
CA GLU A 18 20.56 53.09 -23.36
C GLU A 18 21.05 53.60 -24.72
N GLU A 19 20.67 52.94 -25.81
CA GLU A 19 20.99 53.38 -27.18
C GLU A 19 20.32 54.71 -27.53
N THR A 20 19.08 54.92 -27.08
CA THR A 20 18.35 56.17 -27.31
C THR A 20 18.91 57.32 -26.48
N ILE A 21 19.42 57.08 -25.27
CA ILE A 21 19.92 58.11 -24.35
C ILE A 21 21.38 58.51 -24.62
N ARG A 22 22.21 57.59 -25.16
CA ARG A 22 23.62 57.85 -25.51
C ARG A 22 23.88 59.13 -26.34
N PRO A 23 23.09 59.46 -27.39
CA PRO A 23 23.31 60.66 -28.21
C PRO A 23 22.99 61.97 -27.49
N TYR A 24 22.10 61.94 -26.49
CA TYR A 24 21.66 63.14 -25.77
C TYR A 24 22.61 63.56 -24.64
N ASN A 25 23.64 62.74 -24.34
CA ASN A 25 24.72 63.04 -23.39
C ASN A 25 24.23 63.62 -22.04
N MET A 26 23.11 63.10 -21.52
CA MET A 26 22.37 63.69 -20.40
C MET A 26 22.97 63.42 -19.01
N GLY A 27 24.07 62.64 -18.93
CA GLY A 27 24.71 62.29 -17.65
C GLY A 27 23.87 61.35 -16.74
N ILE A 28 22.81 60.75 -17.27
CA ILE A 28 21.90 59.86 -16.53
C ILE A 28 22.32 58.40 -16.78
N THR A 29 22.39 57.59 -15.72
CA THR A 29 22.66 56.13 -15.80
C THR A 29 21.42 55.36 -15.39
N LEU A 30 21.01 54.40 -16.21
CA LEU A 30 19.86 53.53 -15.92
C LEU A 30 20.27 52.43 -14.93
N LEU A 31 19.59 52.33 -13.78
CA LEU A 31 19.91 51.35 -12.73
C LEU A 31 19.03 50.09 -12.79
N ASP A 32 17.73 50.23 -13.07
CA ASP A 32 16.81 49.10 -13.22
C ASP A 32 15.55 49.51 -14.01
N VAL A 33 14.95 48.56 -14.75
CA VAL A 33 13.69 48.71 -15.47
C VAL A 33 12.65 47.77 -14.88
N ASN A 34 11.73 48.29 -14.07
CA ASN A 34 10.62 47.53 -13.51
C ASN A 34 9.34 47.69 -14.34
N PHE A 35 8.91 46.60 -14.97
CA PHE A 35 7.58 46.55 -15.58
C PHE A 35 6.52 46.43 -14.50
N GLN A 36 5.54 47.33 -14.53
CA GLN A 36 4.32 47.18 -13.75
C GLN A 36 3.58 45.91 -14.19
N ALA A 37 2.96 45.22 -13.23
CA ALA A 37 2.30 43.94 -13.48
C ALA A 37 1.19 44.10 -14.54
N ALA A 38 1.42 43.55 -15.73
CA ALA A 38 0.41 43.47 -16.77
C ALA A 38 -0.69 42.51 -16.31
N ARG A 39 -1.83 43.04 -15.88
CA ARG A 39 -3.04 42.24 -15.64
C ARG A 39 -3.70 41.94 -16.99
N PRO A 40 -4.09 40.69 -17.26
CA PRO A 40 -4.93 40.37 -18.42
C PRO A 40 -6.24 41.18 -18.36
N PRO A 41 -6.76 41.66 -19.50
CA PRO A 41 -8.09 42.28 -19.56
C PRO A 41 -9.16 41.29 -19.06
N GLU A 42 -10.17 41.79 -18.35
CA GLU A 42 -11.16 40.92 -17.66
C GLU A 42 -11.91 39.98 -18.61
N GLU A 43 -12.03 40.37 -19.88
CA GLU A 43 -12.78 39.65 -20.92
C GLU A 43 -12.18 38.26 -21.26
N VAL A 44 -10.88 38.03 -21.05
CA VAL A 44 -10.22 36.76 -21.42
C VAL A 44 -9.81 35.89 -20.23
N LYS A 45 -9.95 36.40 -19.00
CA LYS A 45 -9.59 35.64 -17.79
C LYS A 45 -10.35 34.31 -17.69
N ALA A 46 -11.66 34.34 -17.89
CA ALA A 46 -12.51 33.16 -17.76
C ALA A 46 -12.06 32.02 -18.70
N ALA A 47 -11.75 32.33 -19.95
CA ALA A 47 -11.30 31.32 -20.93
C ALA A 47 -9.89 30.77 -20.62
N PHE A 48 -9.00 31.60 -20.07
CA PHE A 48 -7.67 31.15 -19.63
C PHE A 48 -7.75 30.29 -18.36
N ASP A 49 -8.56 30.70 -17.39
CA ASP A 49 -8.78 29.96 -16.15
C ASP A 49 -9.40 28.59 -16.44
N ASP A 50 -10.34 28.52 -17.39
CA ASP A 50 -10.98 27.28 -17.82
C ASP A 50 -10.00 26.34 -18.55
N ALA A 51 -9.13 26.87 -19.42
CA ALA A 51 -8.09 26.08 -20.09
C ALA A 51 -7.04 25.54 -19.10
N ILE A 52 -6.70 26.29 -18.05
CA ILE A 52 -5.78 25.83 -16.99
C ILE A 52 -6.47 24.75 -16.16
N ALA A 53 -7.73 24.97 -15.75
CA ALA A 53 -8.50 23.99 -14.99
C ALA A 53 -8.67 22.66 -15.76
N ALA A 54 -8.97 22.72 -17.05
CA ALA A 54 -9.06 21.53 -17.90
C ALA A 54 -7.73 20.75 -17.94
N ARG A 55 -6.60 21.45 -18.04
CA ARG A 55 -5.26 20.84 -18.03
C ARG A 55 -4.91 20.20 -16.67
N GLU A 56 -5.25 20.86 -15.58
CA GLU A 56 -5.04 20.31 -14.23
C GLU A 56 -5.89 19.06 -14.01
N ASN A 57 -7.15 19.08 -14.44
CA ASN A 57 -8.06 17.94 -14.35
C ASN A 57 -7.54 16.75 -15.18
N GLU A 58 -7.11 16.99 -16.44
CA GLU A 58 -6.50 15.95 -17.28
C GLU A 58 -5.29 15.31 -16.58
N GLN A 59 -4.39 16.15 -16.06
CA GLN A 59 -3.21 15.68 -15.33
C GLN A 59 -3.58 14.93 -14.04
N GLN A 60 -4.65 15.34 -13.35
CA GLN A 60 -5.16 14.62 -12.20
C GLN A 60 -5.69 13.24 -12.59
N TYR A 61 -6.52 13.15 -13.62
CA TYR A 61 -7.07 11.88 -14.09
C TYR A 61 -5.98 10.90 -14.54
N ILE A 62 -4.95 11.38 -15.24
CA ILE A 62 -3.81 10.55 -15.64
C ILE A 62 -3.10 9.99 -14.40
N ARG A 63 -2.80 10.85 -13.40
CA ARG A 63 -2.15 10.41 -12.16
C ARG A 63 -2.99 9.42 -11.36
N GLU A 64 -4.31 9.63 -11.30
CA GLU A 64 -5.22 8.69 -10.63
C GLU A 64 -5.27 7.33 -11.34
N ALA A 65 -5.28 7.31 -12.68
CA ALA A 65 -5.22 6.09 -13.46
C ALA A 65 -3.89 5.35 -13.31
N GLU A 66 -2.77 6.09 -13.29
CA GLU A 66 -1.44 5.53 -12.99
C GLU A 66 -1.38 4.97 -11.56
N ALA A 67 -1.91 5.69 -10.57
CA ALA A 67 -1.97 5.20 -9.20
C ALA A 67 -2.82 3.93 -9.09
N TYR A 68 -3.97 3.88 -9.77
CA TYR A 68 -4.84 2.71 -9.78
C TYR A 68 -4.16 1.48 -10.39
N THR A 69 -3.50 1.63 -11.54
CA THR A 69 -2.78 0.52 -12.19
C THR A 69 -1.60 0.04 -11.34
N ASN A 70 -0.86 0.99 -10.75
CA ASN A 70 0.23 0.70 -9.81
C ASN A 70 -0.24 0.07 -8.50
N GLU A 71 -1.52 0.19 -8.13
CA GLU A 71 -2.08 -0.44 -6.93
C GLU A 71 -2.65 -1.83 -7.22
N VAL A 72 -3.37 -1.99 -8.33
CA VAL A 72 -4.07 -3.24 -8.66
C VAL A 72 -3.10 -4.36 -9.00
N GLN A 73 -2.08 -4.09 -9.83
CA GLN A 73 -1.16 -5.15 -10.29
C GLN A 73 -0.34 -5.75 -9.13
N PRO A 74 0.27 -4.97 -8.22
CA PRO A 74 1.00 -5.53 -7.08
C PRO A 74 0.07 -6.21 -6.06
N ARG A 75 -1.15 -5.69 -5.84
CA ARG A 75 -2.12 -6.35 -4.96
C ARG A 75 -2.52 -7.72 -5.49
N ALA A 76 -2.84 -7.83 -6.78
CA ALA A 76 -3.19 -9.09 -7.41
C ALA A 76 -2.02 -10.10 -7.33
N ASN A 77 -0.80 -9.64 -7.64
CA ASN A 77 0.40 -10.48 -7.52
C ASN A 77 0.65 -10.93 -6.08
N GLY A 78 0.47 -10.05 -5.10
CA GLY A 78 0.61 -10.37 -3.68
C GLY A 78 -0.43 -11.36 -3.18
N GLN A 79 -1.68 -11.25 -3.65
CA GLN A 79 -2.74 -12.23 -3.35
C GLN A 79 -2.44 -13.59 -3.98
N ALA A 80 -2.02 -13.62 -5.26
CA ALA A 80 -1.64 -14.85 -5.93
C ALA A 80 -0.49 -15.56 -5.21
N GLN A 81 0.55 -14.81 -4.83
CA GLN A 81 1.68 -15.36 -4.08
C GLN A 81 1.25 -15.91 -2.72
N ARG A 82 0.36 -15.21 -2.02
CA ARG A 82 -0.18 -15.66 -0.72
C ARG A 82 -0.90 -17.00 -0.86
N ILE A 83 -1.76 -17.15 -1.86
CA ILE A 83 -2.48 -18.40 -2.12
C ILE A 83 -1.51 -19.55 -2.41
N LEU A 84 -0.46 -19.30 -3.20
CA LEU A 84 0.56 -20.30 -3.48
C LEU A 84 1.35 -20.71 -2.23
N GLU A 85 1.74 -19.76 -1.39
CA GLU A 85 2.44 -20.06 -0.14
C GLU A 85 1.56 -20.77 0.87
N GLU A 86 0.28 -20.38 1.01
CA GLU A 86 -0.70 -21.10 1.84
C GLU A 86 -0.89 -22.55 1.35
N ALA A 87 -0.99 -22.76 0.04
CA ALA A 87 -1.10 -24.11 -0.52
C ALA A 87 0.16 -24.96 -0.26
N ARG A 88 1.36 -24.36 -0.39
CA ARG A 88 2.64 -25.02 -0.08
C ARG A 88 2.75 -25.35 1.41
N ALA A 89 2.36 -24.42 2.27
CA ALA A 89 2.34 -24.62 3.71
C ALA A 89 1.38 -25.74 4.10
N TYR A 90 0.16 -25.73 3.57
CA TYR A 90 -0.85 -26.78 3.82
C TYR A 90 -0.37 -28.16 3.37
N LYS A 91 0.20 -28.25 2.15
CA LYS A 91 0.80 -29.49 1.66
C LYS A 91 1.90 -29.99 2.60
N THR A 92 2.81 -29.10 3.01
CA THR A 92 3.93 -29.45 3.88
C THR A 92 3.44 -29.88 5.25
N GLN A 93 2.49 -29.16 5.85
CA GLN A 93 1.85 -29.52 7.10
C GLN A 93 1.23 -30.92 7.02
N THR A 94 0.46 -31.20 5.97
CA THR A 94 -0.19 -32.49 5.77
C THR A 94 0.82 -33.64 5.67
N ILE A 95 1.93 -33.42 4.94
CA ILE A 95 3.00 -34.42 4.83
C ILE A 95 3.67 -34.65 6.18
N LEU A 96 4.02 -33.59 6.90
CA LEU A 96 4.68 -33.67 8.20
C LEU A 96 3.78 -34.31 9.26
N GLU A 97 2.48 -34.01 9.24
CA GLU A 97 1.48 -34.61 10.12
C GLU A 97 1.37 -36.12 9.85
N ALA A 98 1.21 -36.52 8.59
CA ALA A 98 1.20 -37.93 8.21
C ALA A 98 2.50 -38.66 8.60
N GLN A 99 3.66 -38.05 8.39
CA GLN A 99 4.94 -38.60 8.82
C GLN A 99 5.03 -38.73 10.35
N GLY A 100 4.53 -37.74 11.08
CA GLY A 100 4.46 -37.75 12.54
C GLY A 100 3.55 -38.85 13.07
N GLU A 101 2.39 -39.05 12.46
CA GLU A 101 1.47 -40.14 12.80
C GLU A 101 2.09 -41.51 12.53
N VAL A 102 2.71 -41.70 11.37
CA VAL A 102 3.43 -42.95 11.05
C VAL A 102 4.55 -43.21 12.06
N ALA A 103 5.32 -42.18 12.42
CA ALA A 103 6.37 -42.32 13.43
C ALA A 103 5.82 -42.66 14.83
N ARG A 104 4.68 -42.07 15.22
CA ARG A 104 3.98 -42.43 16.47
C ARG A 104 3.50 -43.88 16.44
N PHE A 105 2.85 -44.27 15.36
CA PHE A 105 2.34 -45.64 15.18
C PHE A 105 3.48 -46.66 15.21
N ALA A 106 4.57 -46.40 14.50
CA ALA A 106 5.75 -47.28 14.47
C ALA A 106 6.36 -47.50 15.87
N LYS A 107 6.28 -46.51 16.76
CA LYS A 107 6.73 -46.64 18.16
C LYS A 107 5.77 -47.48 19.02
N ILE A 108 4.46 -47.35 18.80
CA ILE A 108 3.44 -48.06 19.60
C ILE A 108 3.28 -49.52 19.14
N LEU A 109 3.45 -49.80 17.84
CA LEU A 109 3.27 -51.12 17.25
C LEU A 109 4.03 -52.27 17.97
N PRO A 110 5.33 -52.14 18.32
CA PRO A 110 6.03 -53.20 19.05
C PRO A 110 5.45 -53.44 20.45
N GLU A 111 5.07 -52.38 21.17
CA GLU A 111 4.45 -52.49 22.50
C GLU A 111 3.07 -53.16 22.41
N TYR A 112 2.29 -52.77 21.39
CA TYR A 112 0.98 -53.38 21.11
C TYR A 112 1.08 -54.87 20.77
N LYS A 113 2.11 -55.26 19.99
CA LYS A 113 2.37 -56.68 19.68
C LYS A 113 2.79 -57.48 20.90
N ALA A 114 3.49 -56.85 21.85
CA ALA A 114 3.93 -57.51 23.09
C ALA A 114 2.78 -57.70 24.10
N ALA A 115 1.89 -56.71 24.25
CA ALA A 115 0.79 -56.76 25.23
C ALA A 115 -0.48 -56.05 24.72
N PRO A 116 -1.26 -56.66 23.82
CA PRO A 116 -2.35 -55.98 23.11
C PRO A 116 -3.51 -55.51 24.00
N GLU A 117 -3.86 -56.25 25.07
CA GLU A 117 -4.97 -55.85 25.96
C GLU A 117 -4.62 -54.61 26.80
N ILE A 118 -3.46 -54.64 27.46
CA ILE A 118 -3.01 -53.55 28.35
C ILE A 118 -2.74 -52.26 27.56
N THR A 119 -2.13 -52.36 26.37
CA THR A 119 -1.89 -51.19 25.51
C THR A 119 -3.19 -50.55 25.04
N ARG A 120 -4.22 -51.36 24.72
CA ARG A 120 -5.54 -50.84 24.29
C ARG A 120 -6.25 -50.13 25.45
N GLU A 121 -6.23 -50.71 26.64
CA GLU A 121 -6.84 -50.12 27.83
C GLU A 121 -6.16 -48.80 28.22
N ARG A 122 -4.82 -48.74 28.18
CA ARG A 122 -4.06 -47.50 28.41
C ARG A 122 -4.43 -46.41 27.41
N LEU A 123 -4.45 -46.72 26.11
CA LEU A 123 -4.83 -45.75 25.06
C LEU A 123 -6.26 -45.21 25.26
N TYR A 124 -7.19 -46.07 25.68
CA TYR A 124 -8.56 -45.66 25.99
C TYR A 124 -8.62 -44.70 27.19
N ILE A 125 -7.92 -45.02 28.28
CA ILE A 125 -7.88 -44.17 29.47
C ILE A 125 -7.21 -42.82 29.16
N GLU A 126 -6.08 -42.81 28.45
CA GLU A 126 -5.38 -41.58 28.06
C GLU A 126 -6.22 -40.68 27.14
N THR A 127 -6.88 -41.28 26.14
CA THR A 127 -7.78 -40.52 25.24
C THR A 127 -8.97 -39.96 26.01
N MET A 128 -9.54 -40.73 26.93
CA MET A 128 -10.66 -40.27 27.74
C MET A 128 -10.26 -39.19 28.74
N GLU A 129 -9.12 -39.30 29.38
CA GLU A 129 -8.55 -38.24 30.22
C GLU A 129 -8.34 -36.94 29.42
N LYS A 130 -7.82 -37.05 28.20
CA LYS A 130 -7.62 -35.89 27.32
C LYS A 130 -8.94 -35.24 26.87
N VAL A 131 -9.97 -36.03 26.56
CA VAL A 131 -11.29 -35.49 26.19
C VAL A 131 -11.97 -34.86 27.40
N LEU A 132 -11.96 -35.56 28.54
CA LEU A 132 -12.62 -35.13 29.78
C LEU A 132 -11.95 -33.90 30.39
N SER A 133 -10.63 -33.73 30.24
CA SER A 133 -9.91 -32.52 30.68
C SER A 133 -10.28 -31.26 29.88
N HIS A 134 -10.69 -31.40 28.61
CA HIS A 134 -11.10 -30.26 27.77
C HIS A 134 -12.60 -29.94 27.87
N THR A 135 -13.41 -30.81 28.46
CA THR A 135 -14.81 -30.50 28.77
C THR A 135 -14.94 -29.65 30.03
N ARG A 136 -15.66 -28.53 29.93
CA ARG A 136 -16.00 -27.69 31.09
C ARG A 136 -16.80 -28.53 32.10
N LYS A 137 -16.27 -28.63 33.32
CA LYS A 137 -16.94 -29.28 34.44
C LYS A 137 -18.19 -28.49 34.83
N VAL A 138 -19.36 -28.93 34.39
CA VAL A 138 -20.65 -28.39 34.85
C VAL A 138 -21.02 -29.15 36.12
N LEU A 139 -20.73 -28.55 37.28
CA LEU A 139 -21.30 -28.99 38.55
C LEU A 139 -22.74 -28.49 38.61
N VAL A 140 -23.70 -29.36 38.31
CA VAL A 140 -25.10 -29.09 38.62
C VAL A 140 -25.24 -29.28 40.13
N ASN A 141 -25.27 -28.19 40.89
CA ASN A 141 -25.78 -28.23 42.25
C ASN A 141 -27.27 -28.50 42.14
N ASP A 142 -27.69 -29.73 42.45
CA ASP A 142 -29.09 -30.03 42.71
C ASP A 142 -29.47 -29.39 44.05
N ASN A 143 -29.70 -28.08 44.03
CA ASN A 143 -30.31 -27.37 45.14
C ASN A 143 -31.82 -27.36 44.93
N LYS A 144 -32.44 -28.56 44.94
CA LYS A 144 -33.85 -28.75 45.26
C LYS A 144 -34.06 -30.08 45.98
N GLY A 145 -34.04 -30.02 47.31
CA GLY A 145 -34.57 -31.09 48.14
C GLY A 145 -34.48 -30.84 49.64
N GLY A 146 -35.34 -29.94 50.16
CA GLY A 146 -35.69 -29.87 51.59
C GLY A 146 -35.02 -28.77 52.39
#